data_AF-A0A0F9VVY1-F1
#
_entry.id   AF-A0A0F9VVY1-F1
#
_cell.length_a   1.000
_cell.length_b   1.000
_cell.length_c   1.000
_cell.angle_alpha   90.00
_cell.angle_beta   90.00
_cell.angle_gamma   90.00
#
_symmetry.space_group_name_H-M   'P 1'
#
loop_
_entity.id
_entity.type
_entity.pdbx_description
1 polymer ?
#
loop_
_entity_poly.entity_id
_entity_poly.type
_entity_poly.pdbx_seq_one_letter_code
_entity_poly.pdbx_strand_id
1 'polypeptide(L)' 'MKAYRVTLVIVDHDELGPDEISSVLENSRYPNHCIYPRVAHLEGLDIGEWVDSHPLNLTSTDVGSWFGEAIQRQADR' A
#
# COMPACT_ATOMS: atom_id res chain seq x y z
N MET A 1 3.82 -6.26 15.31
CA MET A 1 2.86 -5.39 14.58
C MET A 1 2.86 -5.85 13.15
N LYS A 2 1.75 -5.81 12.41
CA LYS A 2 1.72 -6.27 11.02
C LYS A 2 1.64 -5.11 10.05
N ALA A 3 2.46 -5.15 9.01
CA ALA A 3 2.32 -4.31 7.84
C ALA A 3 1.73 -5.15 6.69
N TYR A 4 0.96 -4.51 5.81
CA TYR A 4 0.27 -5.18 4.72
C TYR A 4 0.56 -4.50 3.39
N ARG A 5 0.94 -5.29 2.38
CA ARG A 5 0.91 -4.85 0.98
C ARG A 5 -0.44 -5.26 0.40
N VAL A 6 -1.16 -4.29 -0.13
CA VAL A 6 -2.48 -4.47 -0.72
C VAL A 6 -2.38 -4.18 -2.22
N THR A 7 -2.79 -5.14 -3.05
CA THR A 7 -2.94 -4.92 -4.49
C THR A 7 -4.40 -4.62 -4.78
N LEU A 8 -4.67 -3.45 -5.36
CA LEU A 8 -6.00 -2.99 -5.70
C LEU A 8 -6.24 -3.05 -7.22
N VAL A 9 -7.44 -3.43 -7.60
CA VAL A 9 -7.95 -3.28 -8.97
C VAL A 9 -8.99 -2.18 -8.95
N ILE A 10 -8.81 -1.20 -9.83
CA ILE A 10 -9.68 -0.04 -9.96
C ILE A 10 -10.25 -0.03 -11.36
N VAL A 11 -11.58 0.03 -11.42
CA VAL A 11 -12.29 0.30 -12.68
C VAL A 11 -12.57 1.79 -12.71
N ASP A 12 -11.94 2.45 -13.67
CA ASP A 12 -12.07 3.89 -13.89
C ASP A 12 -13.27 4.16 -14.81
N HIS A 13 -14.42 4.44 -14.20
CA HIS A 13 -15.65 4.70 -14.93
C HIS A 13 -15.73 6.12 -15.50
N ASP A 14 -14.88 7.04 -15.02
CA ASP A 14 -14.94 8.47 -15.31
C ASP A 14 -13.67 8.98 -16.06
N GLU A 15 -12.81 8.07 -16.54
CA GLU A 15 -11.58 8.36 -17.29
C GLU A 15 -10.58 9.28 -16.56
N LEU A 16 -10.46 9.13 -15.24
CA LEU A 16 -9.51 9.89 -14.41
C LEU A 16 -8.04 9.62 -14.79
N GLY A 17 -7.73 8.38 -15.17
CA GLY A 17 -6.37 7.95 -15.48
C GLY A 17 -5.49 7.67 -14.24
N PRO A 18 -4.30 7.09 -14.44
CA PRO A 18 -3.50 6.49 -13.37
C PRO A 18 -2.97 7.49 -12.32
N ASP A 19 -2.56 8.68 -12.74
CA ASP A 19 -1.98 9.69 -11.85
C ASP A 19 -3.05 10.25 -10.90
N GLU A 20 -4.22 10.59 -11.45
CA GLU A 20 -5.35 11.10 -10.66
C GLU A 20 -5.94 10.00 -9.77
N ILE A 21 -6.06 8.76 -10.25
CA ILE A 21 -6.46 7.63 -9.41
C ILE A 21 -5.52 7.48 -8.20
N SER A 22 -4.20 7.55 -8.41
CA SER A 22 -3.22 7.45 -7.33
C SER A 22 -3.37 8.61 -6.33
N SER A 23 -3.47 9.84 -6.83
CA SER A 23 -3.72 11.04 -6.01
C SER A 23 -5.01 10.93 -5.20
N VAL A 24 -6.11 10.47 -5.81
CA VAL A 24 -7.40 10.26 -5.16
C VAL A 24 -7.29 9.19 -4.09
N LEU A 25 -6.64 8.05 -4.34
CA LEU A 25 -6.47 7.00 -3.32
C LEU A 25 -5.67 7.50 -2.10
N GLU A 26 -4.63 8.30 -2.32
CA GLU A 26 -3.75 8.79 -1.26
C GLU A 26 -4.41 9.90 -0.43
N ASN A 27 -5.29 10.71 -1.03
CA ASN A 27 -5.83 11.91 -0.40
C ASN A 27 -7.33 11.83 -0.04
N SER A 28 -8.05 10.81 -0.50
CA SER A 28 -9.51 10.71 -0.28
C SER A 28 -9.89 10.17 1.09
N ARG A 29 -10.81 10.88 1.76
CA ARG A 29 -11.60 10.37 2.89
C ARG A 29 -12.95 9.84 2.38
N TYR A 30 -12.92 8.70 1.71
CA TYR A 30 -14.01 8.03 0.97
C TYR A 30 -15.49 8.31 1.39
N PRO A 31 -16.22 9.13 0.62
CA PRO A 31 -17.68 9.21 0.58
C PRO A 31 -18.18 8.96 -0.87
N ASN A 32 -18.49 7.71 -1.25
CA ASN A 32 -18.23 7.22 -2.62
C ASN A 32 -19.42 7.18 -3.60
N HIS A 33 -19.16 7.44 -4.90
CA HIS A 33 -19.84 6.79 -6.06
C HIS A 33 -18.95 6.64 -7.34
N CYS A 34 -17.84 7.36 -7.51
CA CYS A 34 -17.08 7.42 -8.78
C CYS A 34 -16.07 6.29 -9.03
N ILE A 35 -15.49 5.70 -7.98
CA ILE A 35 -14.50 4.61 -8.13
C ILE A 35 -14.96 3.35 -7.41
N TYR A 36 -14.65 2.20 -8.00
CA TYR A 36 -14.99 0.89 -7.47
C TYR A 36 -13.74 0.03 -7.19
N PRO A 37 -12.92 0.40 -6.18
CA PRO A 37 -11.72 -0.34 -5.86
C PRO A 37 -12.06 -1.71 -5.25
N ARG A 38 -11.36 -2.76 -5.70
CA ARG A 38 -11.40 -4.09 -5.09
C ARG A 38 -10.00 -4.53 -4.69
N VAL A 39 -9.87 -5.14 -3.52
CA VAL A 39 -8.63 -5.82 -3.12
C VAL A 39 -8.51 -7.11 -3.91
N ALA A 40 -7.47 -7.20 -4.73
CA ALA A 40 -7.16 -8.41 -5.49
C ALA A 40 -6.26 -9.36 -4.70
N HIS A 41 -5.33 -8.81 -3.90
CA HIS A 41 -4.37 -9.59 -3.12
C HIS A 41 -3.92 -8.83 -1.88
N LEU A 42 -3.60 -9.56 -0.81
CA LEU A 42 -3.16 -9.00 0.46
C LEU A 42 -2.05 -9.87 1.04
N GLU A 43 -0.91 -9.25 1.33
CA GLU A 43 0.26 -9.90 1.92
C GLU A 43 0.62 -9.22 3.22
N GLY A 44 0.72 -10.00 4.29
CA GLY A 44 1.07 -9.50 5.62
C GLY A 44 2.49 -9.88 6.02
N LEU A 45 3.20 -8.95 6.63
CA LEU A 45 4.52 -9.13 7.21
C LEU A 45 4.48 -8.70 8.69
N ASP A 46 5.01 -9.53 9.60
CA ASP A 46 5.24 -9.08 10.98
C ASP A 46 6.51 -8.21 11.01
N ILE A 47 6.36 -6.98 11.50
CA ILE A 47 7.43 -5.99 11.61
C ILE A 47 7.90 -5.80 13.06
N GLY A 48 7.45 -6.64 13.98
CA GLY A 48 7.84 -6.54 15.39
C GLY A 48 7.21 -5.32 16.09
N GLU A 49 7.95 -4.69 17.00
CA GLU A 49 7.46 -3.50 17.71
C GLU A 49 7.70 -2.23 16.90
N TRP A 50 6.74 -1.30 16.95
CA TRP A 50 6.90 0.00 16.32
C TRP A 50 7.85 0.87 17.14
N VAL A 51 8.87 1.43 16.49
CA VAL A 51 9.85 2.35 17.09
C VAL A 51 10.05 3.53 16.15
N ASP A 52 10.38 4.72 16.67
CA ASP A 52 10.50 5.93 15.86
C ASP A 52 11.57 5.85 14.76
N SER A 53 12.60 5.01 14.98
CA SER A 53 13.66 4.73 14.02
C SER A 53 13.30 3.67 12.98
N HIS A 54 12.08 3.11 13.02
CA HIS A 54 11.67 2.08 12.09
C HIS A 54 11.71 2.64 10.66
N PRO A 55 12.25 1.90 9.65
CA PRO A 55 12.38 2.43 8.29
C PRO A 55 11.06 2.94 7.71
N LEU A 56 9.94 2.28 8.00
CA LEU A 56 8.61 2.72 7.55
C LEU A 56 8.10 4.03 8.20
N ASN A 57 8.81 4.58 9.17
CA ASN A 57 8.50 5.88 9.78
C ASN A 57 9.26 7.05 9.11
N LEU A 58 10.16 6.77 8.17
CA LEU A 58 10.97 7.78 7.51
C LEU A 58 10.35 8.19 6.19
N THR A 59 10.19 9.50 5.96
CA THR A 59 9.66 10.05 4.71
C THR A 59 10.52 9.75 3.50
N SER A 60 11.81 9.47 3.71
CA SER A 60 12.76 9.08 2.65
C SER A 60 12.69 7.62 2.25
N THR A 61 11.90 6.80 2.96
CA THR A 61 11.84 5.37 2.70
C THR A 61 10.83 5.07 1.60
N ASP A 62 11.31 4.42 0.54
CA ASP A 62 10.44 3.72 -0.40
C ASP A 62 9.86 2.48 0.30
N VAL A 63 8.66 2.65 0.85
CA VAL A 63 7.92 1.61 1.57
C VAL A 63 7.67 0.39 0.69
N GLY A 64 7.43 0.58 -0.60
CA GLY A 64 7.15 -0.50 -1.55
C GLY A 64 8.36 -1.42 -1.71
N SER A 65 9.53 -0.83 -1.98
CA SER A 65 10.78 -1.57 -2.10
C SER A 65 11.19 -2.24 -0.78
N TRP A 66 11.13 -1.51 0.34
CA TRP A 66 11.47 -2.06 1.65
C TRP A 66 10.62 -3.29 2.00
N PHE A 67 9.31 -3.21 1.78
CA PHE A 67 8.38 -4.30 2.09
C PHE A 67 8.60 -5.50 1.17
N GLY A 68 8.87 -5.26 -0.13
CA GLY A 68 9.21 -6.31 -1.09
C GLY A 68 10.44 -7.11 -0.68
N GLU A 69 11.53 -6.44 -0.31
CA GLU A 69 12.74 -7.11 0.19
C GLU A 69 12.50 -7.88 1.49
N ALA A 70 11.71 -7.31 2.40
CA ALA A 70 11.44 -7.92 3.69
C ALA A 70 10.61 -9.20 3.56
N ILE A 71 9.64 -9.24 2.65
CA ILE A 71 8.91 -10.48 2.30
C ILE A 71 9.87 -11.52 1.72
N GLN A 72 10.75 -11.15 0.80
CA GLN A 72 11.70 -12.10 0.21
C GLN A 72 12.61 -12.72 1.29
N ARG A 73 13.15 -11.89 2.20
CA ARG A 73 13.95 -12.36 3.33
C ARG A 73 13.19 -13.28 4.30
N GLN A 74 11.88 -13.15 4.41
CA GLN A 74 11.06 -14.07 5.22
C GLN A 74 10.78 -15.37 4.46
N ALA A 75 10.60 -15.32 3.15
CA ALA A 75 10.40 -16.50 2.31
C ALA A 75 11.66 -17.38 2.19
N ASP A 76 12.85 -16.78 2.30
CA ASP A 76 14.15 -17.46 2.20
C ASP A 76 14.64 -18.09 3.53
N ARG A 77 13.85 -18.01 4.61
CA ARG A 77 14.15 -18.61 5.93
C ARG A 77 13.39 -19.90 6.15
#